data_AF-A0AAE3KPW1-F1
#
_entry.id   AF-A0AAE3KPW1-F1
#
_cell.length_a   1.000
_cell.length_b   1.000
_cell.length_c   1.000
_cell.angle_alpha   90.00
_cell.angle_beta   90.00
_cell.angle_gamma   90.00
#
_symmetry.space_group_name_H-M   'P 1'
#
loop_
_entity.id
_entity.type
_entity.pdbx_description
1 polymer ?
#
loop_
_entity_poly.entity_id
_entity_poly.type
_entity_poly.pdbx_seq_one_letter_code
_entity_poly.pdbx_strand_id
1 'polypeptide(L)'
;MSYNQPPHQIPAPCIIDRGIIVNKQDIGRLLTDLGRVRYIHTIDSNPQSEGEGYVLEVFADPHRSTLIANQAIYINVYSFDYLELGQFTEKEAYFDLIQDNRQLRLIPLSSPLQDQSGEPLNAEALEAMVTQVLSAKWDVQIDDEGECPF
;
A
#
# COMPACT_ATOMS: atom_id res chain seq x y z
N MET A 1 -5.73 38.13 -42.60
CA MET A 1 -5.34 38.23 -41.18
C MET A 1 -6.00 37.08 -40.43
N SER A 2 -5.30 35.95 -40.33
CA SER A 2 -5.82 34.78 -39.60
C SER A 2 -5.39 34.91 -38.14
N TYR A 3 -6.35 35.16 -37.26
CA TYR A 3 -6.13 35.13 -35.82
C TYR A 3 -5.94 33.68 -35.38
N ASN A 4 -4.68 33.25 -35.30
CA ASN A 4 -4.32 32.02 -34.63
C ASN A 4 -4.43 32.31 -33.12
N GLN A 5 -5.64 32.20 -32.55
CA GLN A 5 -5.79 32.24 -31.10
C GLN A 5 -5.01 31.06 -30.52
N PRO A 6 -4.08 31.28 -29.57
CA PRO A 6 -3.43 30.18 -28.89
C PRO A 6 -4.51 29.32 -28.23
N PRO A 7 -4.39 27.98 -28.26
CA PRO A 7 -5.35 27.13 -27.60
C PRO A 7 -5.44 27.56 -26.13
N HIS A 8 -6.64 27.91 -25.67
CA HIS A 8 -6.90 28.12 -24.26
C HIS A 8 -6.57 26.81 -23.54
N GLN A 9 -5.39 26.73 -22.94
CA GLN A 9 -4.99 25.58 -22.14
C GLN A 9 -5.86 25.59 -20.87
N ILE A 10 -6.84 24.69 -20.86
CA ILE A 10 -7.60 24.41 -19.65
C ILE A 10 -6.61 23.85 -18.63
N PRO A 11 -6.60 24.35 -17.37
CA PRO A 11 -5.72 23.82 -16.35
C PRO A 11 -6.01 22.34 -16.10
N ALA A 12 -4.99 21.61 -15.64
CA ALA A 12 -5.18 20.22 -15.21
C ALA A 12 -6.24 20.15 -14.08
N PRO A 13 -7.03 19.06 -14.00
CA PRO A 13 -8.00 18.88 -12.93
C PRO A 13 -7.36 18.91 -11.53
N CYS A 14 -8.07 19.49 -10.57
CA CYS A 14 -7.70 19.46 -9.15
C CYS A 14 -8.78 18.68 -8.40
N ILE A 15 -8.41 17.53 -7.84
CA ILE A 15 -9.31 16.63 -7.11
C ILE A 15 -8.82 16.56 -5.67
N ILE A 16 -9.70 16.86 -4.72
CA ILE A 16 -9.41 16.86 -3.28
C ILE A 16 -10.46 15.97 -2.62
N ASP A 17 -10.00 14.90 -1.95
CA ASP A 17 -10.76 13.93 -1.15
C ASP A 17 -11.84 13.10 -1.87
N ARG A 18 -12.49 13.66 -2.88
CA ARG A 18 -13.61 13.05 -3.59
C ARG A 18 -13.58 13.41 -5.06
N GLY A 19 -13.84 12.44 -5.92
CA GLY A 19 -13.94 12.67 -7.36
C GLY A 19 -13.66 11.43 -8.19
N ILE A 20 -13.77 11.59 -9.50
CA ILE A 20 -13.54 10.52 -10.48
C ILE A 20 -12.21 10.76 -11.19
N ILE A 21 -11.35 9.77 -11.20
CA ILE A 21 -10.06 9.77 -11.88
C ILE A 21 -10.13 8.79 -13.03
N VAL A 22 -10.01 9.31 -14.26
CA VAL A 22 -9.98 8.50 -15.49
C VAL A 22 -8.57 8.31 -16.04
N ASN A 23 -7.64 9.22 -15.69
CA ASN A 23 -6.26 9.17 -16.13
C ASN A 23 -5.53 8.00 -15.44
N LYS A 24 -5.03 7.05 -16.24
CA LYS A 24 -4.40 5.82 -15.74
C LYS A 24 -3.10 6.05 -14.97
N GLN A 25 -2.35 7.10 -15.31
CA GLN A 25 -1.14 7.47 -14.59
C GLN A 25 -1.48 8.05 -13.21
N ASP A 26 -2.52 8.88 -13.12
CA ASP A 26 -3.00 9.42 -11.85
C ASP A 26 -3.58 8.32 -10.94
N ILE A 27 -4.36 7.38 -11.50
CA ILE A 27 -4.82 6.18 -10.78
C ILE A 27 -3.62 5.38 -10.26
N GLY A 28 -2.64 5.11 -11.14
CA GLY A 28 -1.44 4.36 -10.77
C GLY A 28 -0.71 5.00 -9.60
N ARG A 29 -0.38 6.30 -9.71
CA ARG A 29 0.29 7.07 -8.65
C ARG A 29 -0.46 7.00 -7.32
N LEU A 30 -1.78 7.15 -7.35
CA LEU A 30 -2.60 7.13 -6.14
C LEU A 30 -2.59 5.77 -5.43
N LEU A 31 -2.59 4.68 -6.20
CA LEU A 31 -2.65 3.33 -5.67
C LEU A 31 -1.28 2.78 -5.27
N THR A 32 -0.19 3.23 -5.89
CA THR A 32 1.18 2.77 -5.55
C THR A 32 1.55 3.09 -4.11
N ASP A 33 1.02 4.17 -3.56
CA ASP A 33 1.29 4.58 -2.18
C ASP A 33 0.46 3.81 -1.14
N LEU A 34 -0.45 2.93 -1.59
CA LEU A 34 -1.22 2.08 -0.70
C LEU A 34 -0.35 0.93 -0.17
N GLY A 35 -0.37 0.74 1.15
CA GLY A 35 0.25 -0.42 1.80
C GLY A 35 -0.79 -1.52 2.06
N ARG A 36 -1.08 -1.75 3.34
CA ARG A 36 -2.10 -2.71 3.78
C ARG A 36 -3.49 -2.12 3.58
N VAL A 37 -4.37 -2.88 2.94
CA VAL A 37 -5.75 -2.49 2.64
C VAL A 37 -6.72 -3.61 2.98
N ARG A 38 -7.96 -3.23 3.30
CA ARG A 38 -9.13 -4.11 3.18
C ARG A 38 -9.69 -3.96 1.77
N TYR A 39 -9.97 -5.08 1.11
CA TYR A 39 -10.60 -5.10 -0.20
C TYR A 39 -12.01 -5.67 -0.13
N ILE A 40 -12.88 -5.15 -0.98
CA ILE A 40 -14.23 -5.68 -1.22
C ILE A 40 -14.43 -5.77 -2.73
N HIS A 41 -14.67 -6.98 -3.23
CA HIS A 41 -14.96 -7.25 -4.63
C HIS A 41 -16.46 -7.48 -4.80
N THR A 42 -17.07 -6.67 -5.65
CA THR A 42 -18.50 -6.65 -5.91
C THR A 42 -18.76 -6.87 -7.39
N ILE A 43 -19.77 -7.69 -7.71
CA ILE A 43 -20.29 -7.87 -9.07
C ILE A 43 -21.81 -7.70 -9.00
N ASP A 44 -22.39 -6.88 -9.88
CA ASP A 44 -23.83 -6.58 -9.89
C ASP A 44 -24.34 -6.09 -8.53
N SER A 45 -23.54 -5.24 -7.86
CA SER A 45 -23.80 -4.75 -6.50
C SER A 45 -23.82 -5.81 -5.39
N ASN A 46 -23.50 -7.08 -5.70
CA ASN A 46 -23.43 -8.16 -4.72
C ASN A 46 -21.97 -8.43 -4.32
N PRO A 47 -21.60 -8.33 -3.03
CA PRO A 47 -20.25 -8.64 -2.58
C PRO A 47 -19.96 -10.12 -2.83
N GLN A 48 -18.90 -10.39 -3.60
CA GLN A 48 -18.44 -11.74 -3.95
C GLN A 48 -17.31 -12.21 -3.03
N SER A 49 -16.45 -11.29 -2.61
CA SER A 49 -15.28 -11.58 -1.79
C SER A 49 -14.84 -10.32 -1.04
N GLU A 50 -14.38 -10.50 0.18
CA GLU A 50 -13.73 -9.47 0.98
C GLU A 50 -12.57 -10.05 1.77
N GLY A 51 -11.62 -9.20 2.15
CA GLY A 51 -10.49 -9.61 2.96
C GLY A 51 -9.47 -8.49 3.12
N GLU A 52 -8.30 -8.85 3.61
CA GLU A 52 -7.17 -7.93 3.77
C GLU A 52 -5.99 -8.38 2.92
N GLY A 53 -5.17 -7.43 2.48
CA GLY A 53 -3.98 -7.71 1.70
C GLY A 53 -3.07 -6.50 1.56
N TYR A 54 -1.90 -6.74 0.98
CA TYR A 54 -0.89 -5.73 0.70
C TYR A 54 -0.85 -5.45 -0.80
N VAL A 55 -0.89 -4.17 -1.18
CA VAL A 55 -0.62 -3.75 -2.55
C VAL A 55 0.88 -3.87 -2.79
N LEU A 56 1.26 -4.85 -3.60
CA LEU A 56 2.67 -5.14 -3.89
C LEU A 56 3.15 -4.49 -5.19
N GLU A 57 2.26 -4.38 -6.18
CA GLU A 57 2.57 -3.77 -7.47
C GLU A 57 1.33 -3.09 -8.03
N VAL A 58 1.51 -1.89 -8.58
CA VAL A 58 0.53 -1.22 -9.43
C VAL A 58 1.19 -0.94 -10.77
N PHE A 59 0.58 -1.42 -11.85
CA PHE A 59 1.15 -1.35 -13.19
C PHE A 59 0.08 -1.07 -14.24
N ALA A 60 0.53 -0.74 -15.45
CA ALA A 60 -0.31 -0.42 -16.59
C ALA A 60 0.13 -1.26 -17.80
N ASP A 61 -0.48 -2.43 -17.97
CA ASP A 61 -0.09 -3.39 -19.02
C ASP A 61 -1.35 -4.01 -19.66
N PRO A 62 -1.54 -3.93 -20.99
CA PRO A 62 -2.76 -4.41 -21.64
C PRO A 62 -2.92 -5.93 -21.65
N HIS A 63 -1.88 -6.69 -21.27
CA HIS A 63 -1.84 -8.15 -21.36
C HIS A 63 -1.75 -8.85 -19.99
N ARG A 64 -1.61 -8.11 -18.90
CA ARG A 64 -1.53 -8.65 -17.53
C ARG A 64 -2.84 -8.42 -16.78
N SER A 65 -3.17 -9.32 -15.86
CA SER A 65 -4.41 -9.21 -15.06
C SER A 65 -4.17 -8.52 -13.71
N THR A 66 -5.21 -7.90 -13.15
CA THR A 66 -5.27 -7.62 -11.71
C THR A 66 -5.45 -8.93 -10.94
N LEU A 67 -4.66 -9.16 -9.91
CA LEU A 67 -4.66 -10.40 -9.12
C LEU A 67 -4.70 -10.10 -7.63
N ILE A 68 -5.58 -10.82 -6.92
CA ILE A 68 -5.64 -10.85 -5.46
C ILE A 68 -5.60 -12.32 -5.04
N ALA A 69 -4.50 -12.73 -4.42
CA ALA A 69 -4.33 -14.09 -3.95
C ALA A 69 -3.34 -14.12 -2.78
N ASN A 70 -3.62 -14.95 -1.76
CA ASN A 70 -2.76 -15.09 -0.59
C ASN A 70 -2.36 -13.73 0.04
N GLN A 71 -3.34 -12.84 0.21
CA GLN A 71 -3.14 -11.49 0.76
C GLN A 71 -2.18 -10.59 -0.05
N ALA A 72 -1.74 -11.03 -1.24
CA ALA A 72 -0.96 -10.23 -2.17
C ALA A 72 -1.88 -9.62 -3.24
N ILE A 73 -1.75 -8.31 -3.45
CA ILE A 73 -2.56 -7.53 -4.38
C ILE A 73 -1.65 -6.94 -5.45
N TYR A 74 -1.91 -7.30 -6.71
CA TYR A 74 -1.25 -6.79 -7.90
C TYR A 74 -2.31 -6.10 -8.76
N ILE A 75 -2.22 -4.79 -8.92
CA ILE A 75 -3.26 -4.00 -9.58
C ILE A 75 -2.78 -3.59 -10.97
N ASN A 76 -3.53 -4.01 -11.99
CA ASN A 76 -3.41 -3.43 -13.32
C ASN A 76 -4.44 -2.33 -13.50
N VAL A 77 -4.01 -1.08 -13.66
CA VAL A 77 -4.93 0.07 -13.85
C VAL A 77 -5.73 -0.01 -15.15
N TYR A 78 -5.30 -0.84 -16.11
CA TYR A 78 -6.05 -1.12 -17.34
C TYR A 78 -7.15 -2.17 -17.16
N SER A 79 -7.26 -2.82 -16.00
CA SER A 79 -8.41 -3.69 -15.68
C SER A 79 -9.68 -2.91 -15.35
N PHE A 80 -9.60 -1.58 -15.21
CA PHE A 80 -10.68 -0.73 -14.73
C PHE A 80 -10.90 0.45 -15.66
N ASP A 81 -12.12 0.96 -15.73
CA ASP A 81 -12.52 2.12 -16.54
C ASP A 81 -12.10 3.43 -15.86
N TYR A 82 -12.36 3.53 -14.56
CA TYR A 82 -12.00 4.69 -13.73
C TYR A 82 -11.84 4.30 -12.25
N LEU A 83 -11.32 5.24 -11.47
CA LEU A 83 -11.31 5.18 -10.01
C LEU A 83 -12.23 6.26 -9.47
N GLU A 84 -13.11 5.91 -8.55
CA GLU A 84 -13.87 6.84 -7.73
C GLU A 84 -13.22 6.94 -6.34
N LEU A 85 -12.83 8.15 -5.98
CA LEU A 85 -12.29 8.48 -4.68
C LEU A 85 -13.43 8.95 -3.78
N GLY A 86 -13.50 8.38 -2.58
CA GLY A 86 -14.44 8.82 -1.57
C GLY A 86 -13.91 8.66 -0.15
N GLN A 87 -14.73 9.06 0.81
CA GLN A 87 -14.40 9.02 2.22
C GLN A 87 -15.64 8.67 3.04
N PHE A 88 -15.52 7.69 3.95
CA PHE A 88 -16.57 7.39 4.94
C PHE A 88 -16.61 8.48 6.02
N THR A 89 -15.43 8.89 6.48
CA THR A 89 -15.19 9.99 7.42
C THR A 89 -13.96 10.77 6.97
N GLU A 90 -13.65 11.92 7.57
CA GLU A 90 -12.47 12.74 7.21
C GLU A 90 -11.12 11.98 7.23
N LYS A 91 -11.06 10.82 7.89
CA LYS A 91 -9.83 10.03 8.06
C LYS A 91 -9.83 8.70 7.32
N GLU A 92 -10.95 8.31 6.72
CA GLU A 92 -11.11 6.98 6.14
C GLU A 92 -11.51 7.09 4.67
N ALA A 93 -10.50 7.16 3.82
CA ALA A 93 -10.67 7.16 2.37
C ALA A 93 -10.98 5.75 1.86
N TYR A 94 -11.72 5.69 0.76
CA TYR A 94 -11.89 4.47 -0.03
C TYR A 94 -11.64 4.78 -1.50
N PHE A 95 -11.14 3.76 -2.21
CA PHE A 95 -10.78 3.82 -3.62
C PHE A 95 -11.59 2.76 -4.35
N ASP A 96 -12.55 3.20 -5.14
CA ASP A 96 -13.41 2.32 -5.92
C ASP A 96 -12.91 2.22 -7.35
N LEU A 97 -12.30 1.09 -7.67
CA LEU A 97 -11.90 0.73 -9.02
C LEU A 97 -13.07 0.09 -9.75
N ILE A 98 -13.58 0.76 -10.79
CA ILE A 98 -14.81 0.37 -11.48
C ILE A 98 -14.50 -0.20 -12.86
N GLN A 99 -15.16 -1.31 -13.21
CA GLN A 99 -15.16 -1.90 -14.55
C GLN A 99 -16.57 -2.43 -14.85
N ASP A 100 -17.34 -1.72 -15.67
CA ASP A 100 -18.74 -2.09 -15.98
C ASP A 100 -19.57 -2.39 -14.69
N ASN A 101 -20.03 -3.63 -14.50
CA ASN A 101 -20.78 -4.05 -13.31
C ASN A 101 -19.92 -4.56 -12.14
N ARG A 102 -18.58 -4.51 -12.29
CA ARG A 102 -17.60 -4.94 -11.29
C ARG A 102 -17.01 -3.72 -10.57
N GLN A 103 -16.87 -3.86 -9.26
CA GLN A 103 -16.17 -2.92 -8.41
C GLN A 103 -15.14 -3.64 -7.54
N LEU A 104 -13.93 -3.10 -7.47
CA LEU A 104 -12.96 -3.42 -6.44
C LEU A 104 -12.76 -2.20 -5.54
N ARG A 105 -13.29 -2.25 -4.33
CA ARG A 105 -13.08 -1.22 -3.31
C ARG A 105 -11.82 -1.55 -2.51
N LEU A 106 -10.96 -0.56 -2.33
CA LEU A 106 -9.81 -0.62 -1.43
C LEU A 106 -9.97 0.41 -0.31
N ILE A 107 -9.77 -0.02 0.93
CA ILE A 107 -9.83 0.82 2.13
C ILE A 107 -8.48 0.70 2.83
N PRO A 108 -7.66 1.76 2.91
CA PRO A 108 -6.39 1.71 3.61
C PRO A 108 -6.59 1.40 5.09
N LEU A 109 -5.80 0.46 5.60
CA LEU A 109 -5.78 0.12 7.03
C LEU A 109 -4.66 0.86 7.77
N SER A 110 -3.65 1.32 7.05
CA SER A 110 -2.57 2.16 7.56
C SER A 110 -2.64 3.54 6.90
N SER A 111 -2.48 4.59 7.69
CA SER A 111 -2.24 5.93 7.13
C SER A 111 -0.74 6.11 6.85
N PRO A 112 -0.33 6.75 5.74
CA PRO A 112 1.06 7.15 5.52
C PRO A 112 1.63 8.03 6.64
N LEU A 113 0.76 8.67 7.42
CA LEU A 113 1.15 9.44 8.61
C LEU A 113 1.39 8.55 9.85
N GLN A 114 0.81 7.35 9.89
CA GLN A 114 0.97 6.36 10.97
C GLN A 114 2.13 5.38 10.71
N ASP A 115 2.38 4.97 9.46
CA ASP A 115 3.52 4.09 9.14
C ASP A 115 4.88 4.81 9.30
N GLN A 116 4.91 6.15 9.22
CA GLN A 116 6.10 6.94 9.58
C GLN A 116 6.32 7.05 11.10
N SER A 117 5.30 6.73 11.90
CA SER A 117 5.45 6.49 13.33
C SER A 117 5.66 5.02 13.62
N GLY A 118 6.40 4.31 12.76
CA GLY A 118 6.96 3.01 13.10
C GLY A 118 7.47 3.10 14.53
N GLU A 119 6.90 2.26 15.40
CA GLU A 119 7.31 2.16 16.79
C GLU A 119 8.84 2.22 16.79
N PRO A 120 9.47 3.12 17.56
CA PRO A 120 10.91 3.07 17.68
C PRO A 120 11.20 1.65 18.14
N LEU A 121 11.86 0.84 17.28
CA LEU A 121 12.40 -0.45 17.67
C LEU A 121 13.06 -0.20 19.03
N ASN A 122 12.44 -0.70 20.10
CA ASN A 122 12.72 -0.21 21.43
C ASN A 122 14.21 -0.43 21.65
N ALA A 123 14.99 0.66 21.67
CA ALA A 123 16.45 0.58 21.70
C ALA A 123 16.90 -0.23 22.92
N GLU A 124 16.12 -0.19 24.00
CA GLU A 124 16.31 -1.00 25.20
C GLU A 124 16.12 -2.51 24.94
N ALA A 125 15.16 -2.90 24.10
CA ALA A 125 14.96 -4.31 23.74
C ALA A 125 16.11 -4.81 22.83
N LEU A 126 16.58 -3.96 21.90
CA LEU A 126 17.71 -4.29 21.04
C LEU A 126 19.02 -4.36 21.85
N GLU A 127 19.27 -3.41 22.75
CA GLU A 127 20.43 -3.41 23.65
C GLU A 127 20.42 -4.58 24.64
N ALA A 128 19.24 -4.94 25.18
CA ALA A 128 19.10 -6.10 26.05
C ALA A 128 19.42 -7.41 25.32
N MET A 129 18.98 -7.56 24.05
CA MET A 129 19.33 -8.71 23.22
C MET A 129 20.83 -8.75 22.90
N VAL A 130 21.44 -7.61 22.58
CA VAL A 130 22.89 -7.52 22.33
C VAL A 130 23.69 -7.88 23.58
N THR A 131 23.27 -7.39 24.75
CA THR A 131 23.92 -7.68 26.03
C THR A 131 23.81 -9.15 26.38
N GLN A 132 22.63 -9.77 26.21
CA GLN A 132 22.45 -11.20 26.45
C GLN A 132 23.31 -12.09 25.54
N VAL A 133 23.43 -11.74 24.25
CA VAL A 133 24.26 -12.53 23.31
C VAL A 133 25.75 -12.35 23.61
N LEU A 134 26.19 -11.14 23.96
CA LEU A 134 27.58 -10.88 24.33
C LEU A 134 27.95 -11.54 25.66
N SER A 135 27.06 -11.52 26.67
CA SER A 135 27.30 -12.19 27.96
C SER A 135 27.33 -13.71 27.80
N ALA A 136 26.41 -14.29 27.02
CA ALA A 136 26.40 -15.73 26.73
C ALA A 136 27.67 -16.19 25.99
N LYS A 137 28.28 -15.31 25.17
CA LYS A 137 29.54 -15.62 24.47
C LYS A 137 30.77 -15.52 25.39
N TRP A 138 30.69 -14.72 26.46
CA TRP A 138 31.74 -14.63 27.48
C TRP A 138 31.68 -15.84 28.43
N ASP A 139 30.49 -16.28 28.85
CA ASP A 139 30.33 -17.44 29.75
C ASP A 139 30.88 -18.75 29.14
N VAL A 140 30.95 -18.88 27.81
CA VAL A 140 31.53 -20.06 27.14
C VAL A 140 33.06 -20.02 27.10
N GLN A 141 33.69 -18.85 27.24
CA GLN A 141 35.16 -18.73 27.22
C GLN A 141 35.79 -18.77 28.62
N ILE A 142 35.00 -18.64 29.69
CA ILE A 142 35.52 -18.70 31.07
C ILE A 142 35.60 -20.16 31.59
N ASP A 143 34.90 -21.11 30.98
CA ASP A 143 34.91 -22.52 31.43
C ASP A 143 36.07 -23.36 30.84
N ASP A 144 37.02 -22.75 30.11
CA ASP A 144 38.20 -23.45 29.53
C ASP A 144 39.54 -23.00 30.14
N GLU A 145 39.53 -22.27 31.26
CA GLU A 145 40.76 -21.94 32.00
C GLU A 145 40.70 -22.43 33.46
N GLY A 146 41.02 -23.72 33.64
CA GLY A 146 41.85 -24.15 34.76
C GLY A 146 41.50 -25.49 35.40
N GLU A 147 42.17 -26.56 34.98
CA GLU A 147 43.01 -27.36 35.90
C GLU A 147 43.93 -28.34 35.16
N CYS A 148 45.16 -27.91 34.89
CA CYS A 148 46.33 -28.79 34.88
C CYS A 148 47.27 -28.29 35.98
N PRO A 149 47.48 -29.12 37.03
CA PRO A 149 48.83 -29.20 37.57
C PRO A 149 49.25 -30.64 37.96
N PHE A 150 50.40 -31.03 37.39
CA PHE A 150 51.32 -32.15 37.72
C PHE A 150 50.94 -33.59 37.36
#